data_AF-A0A941GTY2-F1
#
_entry.id   AF-A0A941GTY2-F1
#
_cell.length_a   1.000
_cell.length_b   1.000
_cell.length_c   1.000
_cell.angle_alpha   90.00
_cell.angle_beta   90.00
_cell.angle_gamma   90.00
#
_symmetry.space_group_name_H-M   'P 1'
#
loop_
_entity.id
_entity.type
_entity.pdbx_description
1 polymer ?
#
loop_
_entity_poly.entity_id
_entity_poly.type
_entity_poly.pdbx_seq_one_letter_code
_entity_poly.pdbx_strand_id
1 'polypeptide(L)'
;MKIPTLGTFRLKEALKHSYASQTFTISRIAAKWYVSFVIEAEKIPPLSHEITKPIGIDLGVKTFATLSDGSTIESPMPYRKAKTKLANFQYYNRHKQLGNRKEAIKTSNNAKKYLKKLAKKHAKVANVRAD
;
A
#
# COMPACT_ATOMS: atom_id res chain seq x y z
N MET A 1 -0.01 21.08 7.11
CA MET A 1 0.85 21.27 5.93
C MET A 1 0.19 22.24 4.98
N LYS A 2 0.88 23.30 4.56
CA LYS A 2 0.38 24.26 3.59
C LYS A 2 0.83 23.83 2.19
N ILE A 3 -0.11 23.68 1.27
CA ILE A 3 0.15 23.38 -0.13
C ILE A 3 -0.12 24.66 -0.93
N PRO A 4 0.85 25.18 -1.70
CA PRO A 4 0.59 26.28 -2.62
C PRO A 4 -0.65 25.98 -3.48
N THR A 5 -1.50 26.97 -3.72
CA THR A 5 -2.76 26.90 -4.50
C THR A 5 -3.89 26.01 -3.97
N LEU A 6 -3.62 25.01 -3.12
CA LEU A 6 -4.64 24.10 -2.59
C LEU A 6 -5.06 24.36 -1.14
N GLY A 7 -4.27 25.14 -0.38
CA GLY A 7 -4.58 25.53 0.99
C GLY A 7 -3.91 24.65 2.06
N THR A 8 -4.47 24.63 3.27
CA THR A 8 -3.88 23.97 4.44
C THR A 8 -4.57 22.64 4.75
N PHE A 9 -3.80 21.57 4.81
CA PHE A 9 -4.29 20.21 5.09
C PHE A 9 -3.66 19.63 6.36
N ARG A 10 -4.43 18.82 7.08
CA ARG A 10 -3.94 18.01 8.20
C ARG A 10 -3.35 16.70 7.66
N LEU A 11 -2.11 16.41 8.04
CA LEU A 11 -1.48 15.12 7.75
C LEU A 11 -1.97 14.05 8.73
N LYS A 12 -2.03 12.80 8.28
CA LYS A 12 -2.39 11.67 9.17
C LYS A 12 -1.27 11.38 10.16
N GLU A 13 -0.02 11.46 9.70
CA GLU A 13 1.18 11.28 10.52
C GLU A 13 1.87 12.63 10.67
N ALA A 14 2.33 12.92 11.88
CA ALA A 14 3.08 14.13 12.15
C ALA A 14 4.47 14.02 11.54
N LEU A 15 4.95 15.11 10.94
CA LEU A 15 6.33 15.18 10.48
C LEU A 15 7.21 15.41 11.71
N LYS A 16 8.05 14.43 12.03
CA LYS A 16 9.01 14.54 13.14
C LYS A 16 10.15 15.53 12.84
N HIS A 17 10.35 15.88 11.57
CA HIS A 17 11.45 16.73 11.12
C HIS A 17 10.90 18.06 10.59
N SER A 18 11.56 19.14 10.99
CA SER A 18 11.21 20.53 10.61
C SER A 18 11.61 20.90 9.18
N TYR A 19 12.40 20.07 8.51
CA TYR A 19 12.92 20.32 7.17
C TYR A 19 12.20 19.44 6.15
N ALA A 20 11.05 19.89 5.65
CA ALA A 20 10.41 19.27 4.50
C ALA A 20 10.95 19.90 3.21
N SER A 21 11.35 19.09 2.22
CA SER A 21 11.87 19.59 0.93
C SER A 21 10.93 20.59 0.27
N GLN A 22 11.51 21.48 -0.54
CA GLN A 22 10.75 22.45 -1.34
C GLN A 22 9.81 21.78 -2.35
N THR A 23 10.11 20.55 -2.77
CA THR A 23 9.30 19.74 -3.69
C THR A 23 8.52 18.67 -2.96
N PHE A 24 7.28 18.43 -3.39
CA PHE A 24 6.44 17.33 -2.91
C PHE A 24 5.64 16.74 -4.06
N THR A 25 5.27 15.46 -3.96
CA THR A 25 4.39 14.77 -4.91
C THR A 25 3.07 14.46 -4.23
N ILE A 26 1.97 14.92 -4.83
CA ILE A 26 0.61 14.55 -4.40
C ILE A 26 0.16 13.38 -5.26
N SER A 27 -0.25 12.30 -4.61
CA SER A 27 -0.80 11.13 -5.29
C SER A 27 -2.14 10.72 -4.67
N ARG A 28 -2.95 9.99 -5.45
CA ARG A 28 -4.23 9.45 -5.00
C ARG A 28 -4.29 7.97 -5.25
N ILE A 29 -4.46 7.18 -4.20
CA ILE A 29 -4.67 5.74 -4.30
C ILE A 29 -6.09 5.42 -3.81
N ALA A 30 -6.92 4.95 -4.71
CA ALA A 30 -8.35 4.71 -4.51
C ALA A 30 -9.07 5.95 -3.94
N ALA A 31 -9.42 5.93 -2.66
CA ALA A 31 -10.15 7.02 -1.99
C ALA A 31 -9.28 7.87 -1.06
N LYS A 32 -7.96 7.65 -1.05
CA LYS A 32 -7.02 8.34 -0.16
C LYS A 32 -6.05 9.19 -0.97
N TRP A 33 -5.76 10.37 -0.46
CA TRP A 33 -4.70 11.25 -0.94
C TRP A 33 -3.46 11.04 -0.08
N TYR A 34 -2.30 11.07 -0.73
CA TYR A 34 -0.99 10.96 -0.11
C TYR A 34 -0.14 12.12 -0.58
N VAL A 35 0.79 12.54 0.28
CA VAL A 35 1.86 13.46 -0.07
C VAL A 35 3.18 12.79 0.29
N SER A 36 4.13 12.83 -0.63
CA SER A 36 5.52 12.45 -0.40
C SER A 36 6.41 13.67 -0.60
N PHE A 37 7.39 13.83 0.26
CA PHE A 37 8.42 14.86 0.21
C PHE A 37 9.72 14.19 0.64
N VAL A 38 10.84 14.74 0.22
CA VAL A 38 12.16 14.27 0.62
C VAL A 38 12.58 15.08 1.84
N ILE A 39 13.24 14.44 2.79
CA ILE A 39 13.85 15.13 3.92
C ILE A 39 15.32 14.72 3.96
N GLU A 40 16.20 15.69 4.23
CA GLU A 40 17.56 15.36 4.63
C GLU A 40 17.49 14.80 6.05
N ALA A 41 18.01 13.59 6.22
CA ALA A 41 18.13 12.93 7.50
C ALA A 41 19.60 12.62 7.74
N GLU A 42 20.06 12.85 8.98
CA GLU A 42 21.39 12.43 9.38
C GLU A 42 21.52 10.92 9.23
N LYS A 43 22.65 10.48 8.68
CA LYS A 43 22.94 9.06 8.50
C LYS A 43 23.06 8.42 9.88
N ILE A 44 22.17 7.48 10.19
CA ILE A 44 22.30 6.66 11.39
C ILE A 44 23.64 5.90 11.26
N PRO A 45 24.59 6.07 12.20
CA PRO A 45 25.85 5.36 12.15
C PRO A 45 25.59 3.85 12.15
N PRO A 46 26.41 3.05 11.44
CA PRO A 46 26.25 1.60 11.45
C PRO A 46 26.33 1.11 12.88
N LEU A 47 25.34 0.33 13.29
CA LEU A 47 25.40 -0.32 14.59
C LEU A 47 26.46 -1.42 14.50
N SER A 48 27.64 -1.17 15.07
CA SER A 48 28.69 -2.18 15.19
C SER A 48 28.36 -3.11 16.34
N HIS A 49 27.74 -4.24 16.05
CA HIS A 49 27.62 -5.34 17.01
C HIS A 49 28.56 -6.45 16.55
N GLU A 50 29.29 -7.06 17.48
CA GLU A 50 30.04 -8.28 17.18
C GLU A 50 29.06 -9.39 16.77
N ILE A 51 29.22 -9.92 15.56
CA ILE A 51 28.44 -11.06 15.08
C ILE A 51 29.04 -12.32 15.70
N THR A 52 28.51 -12.72 16.85
CA THR A 52 28.94 -13.92 17.57
C THR A 52 28.28 -15.21 17.06
N LYS A 53 27.14 -15.10 16.38
CA LYS A 53 26.37 -16.25 15.85
C LYS A 53 25.77 -15.95 14.47
N PRO A 54 26.44 -16.32 13.37
CA PRO A 54 25.86 -16.20 12.04
C PRO A 54 24.71 -17.22 11.87
N ILE A 55 23.58 -16.75 11.34
CA ILE A 55 22.41 -17.60 11.03
C ILE A 55 22.10 -17.43 9.54
N GLY A 56 21.99 -18.55 8.82
CA GLY A 56 21.50 -18.57 7.44
C GLY A 56 19.98 -18.42 7.40
N ILE A 57 19.47 -17.66 6.43
CA ILE A 57 18.03 -17.41 6.25
C ILE A 57 17.60 -17.94 4.87
N ASP A 58 16.65 -18.87 4.84
CA ASP A 58 15.97 -19.32 3.63
C ASP A 58 14.53 -18.81 3.61
N LEU A 59 14.15 -18.06 2.57
CA LEU A 59 12.83 -17.41 2.47
C LEU A 59 11.86 -18.23 1.62
N GLY A 60 10.65 -18.45 2.13
CA GLY A 60 9.67 -19.32 1.48
C GLY A 60 8.26 -18.75 1.35
N VAL A 61 7.45 -19.43 0.53
CA VAL A 61 6.02 -19.09 0.33
C VAL A 61 5.13 -19.75 1.38
N LYS A 62 5.49 -20.95 1.84
CA LYS A 62 4.76 -21.67 2.90
C LYS A 62 5.17 -21.19 4.30
N THR A 63 6.47 -21.04 4.49
CA THR A 63 7.13 -20.56 5.71
C THR A 63 7.87 -19.29 5.34
N PHE A 64 7.68 -18.18 6.08
CA PHE A 64 8.29 -16.90 5.74
C PHE A 64 9.82 -16.99 5.70
N ALA A 65 10.40 -17.57 6.76
CA ALA A 65 11.82 -17.79 6.87
C ALA A 65 12.10 -19.10 7.63
N THR A 66 13.06 -19.86 7.15
CA THR A 66 13.67 -20.98 7.88
C THR A 66 15.09 -20.57 8.23
N LEU A 67 15.45 -20.68 9.49
CA LEU A 67 16.78 -20.35 9.99
C LEU A 67 17.66 -21.61 10.01
N SER A 68 18.97 -21.43 9.87
CA SER A 68 19.93 -22.55 9.91
C SER A 68 20.00 -23.29 11.26
N ASP A 69 19.40 -22.73 12.31
CA ASP A 69 19.22 -23.37 13.61
C ASP A 69 17.97 -24.29 13.68
N GLY A 70 17.23 -24.42 12.56
CA GLY A 70 16.03 -25.23 12.44
C GLY A 70 14.74 -24.51 12.85
N SER A 71 14.82 -23.28 13.35
CA SER A 71 13.63 -22.50 13.69
C SER A 71 12.93 -21.95 12.43
N THR A 72 11.61 -21.77 12.52
CA THR A 72 10.77 -21.34 11.39
C THR A 72 9.88 -20.17 11.77
N ILE A 73 9.80 -19.18 10.89
CA ILE A 73 8.86 -18.05 10.99
C ILE A 73 7.69 -18.31 10.04
N GLU A 74 6.46 -18.32 10.56
CA GLU A 74 5.28 -18.56 9.73
C GLU A 74 5.01 -17.43 8.73
N SER A 75 4.49 -17.79 7.56
CA SER A 75 4.09 -16.79 6.56
C SER A 75 2.78 -16.10 6.97
N PRO A 76 2.76 -14.76 7.06
CA PRO A 76 1.51 -14.05 7.29
C PRO A 76 0.54 -14.29 6.12
N MET A 77 -0.58 -14.97 6.40
CA MET A 77 -1.67 -15.20 5.45
C MET A 77 -2.62 -14.02 5.10
N PRO A 78 -2.46 -12.75 5.56
CA PRO A 78 -3.34 -11.66 5.14
C PRO A 78 -3.43 -11.49 3.62
N TYR A 79 -2.35 -11.77 2.87
CA TYR A 79 -2.33 -11.64 1.42
C TYR A 79 -3.33 -12.56 0.72
N ARG A 80 -3.30 -13.86 1.07
CA ARG A 80 -4.24 -14.87 0.54
C ARG A 80 -5.69 -14.45 0.82
N LYS A 81 -6.00 -14.08 2.07
CA LYS A 81 -7.34 -13.62 2.46
C LYS A 81 -7.79 -12.38 1.67
N ALA A 82 -6.91 -11.40 1.49
CA ALA A 82 -7.21 -10.19 0.73
C ALA A 82 -7.44 -10.48 -0.76
N LYS A 83 -6.61 -11.35 -1.36
CA LYS A 83 -6.71 -11.77 -2.77
C LYS A 83 -8.01 -12.52 -3.03
N THR A 84 -8.40 -13.48 -2.19
CA THR A 84 -9.68 -14.19 -2.30
C THR A 84 -10.87 -13.24 -2.19
N LYS A 85 -10.83 -12.28 -1.24
CA LYS A 85 -11.87 -11.25 -1.10
C LYS A 85 -11.96 -10.30 -2.31
N LEU A 86 -10.86 -10.09 -3.03
CA LEU A 86 -10.85 -9.30 -4.27
C LEU A 86 -11.46 -10.12 -5.41
N ALA A 87 -11.01 -11.36 -5.61
CA ALA A 87 -11.50 -12.26 -6.66
C ALA A 87 -13.02 -12.50 -6.56
N ASN A 88 -13.53 -12.85 -5.37
CA ASN A 88 -14.96 -13.04 -5.15
C ASN A 88 -15.75 -11.77 -5.44
N PHE A 89 -15.21 -10.61 -5.06
CA PHE A 89 -15.88 -9.34 -5.32
C PHE A 89 -15.97 -9.02 -6.81
N GLN A 90 -14.92 -9.30 -7.59
CA GLN A 90 -14.96 -9.14 -9.04
C GLN A 90 -15.94 -10.12 -9.68
N TYR A 91 -15.92 -11.39 -9.25
CA TYR A 91 -16.81 -12.44 -9.76
C TYR A 91 -18.30 -12.11 -9.56
N TYR A 92 -18.71 -11.71 -8.35
CA TYR A 92 -20.10 -11.36 -8.06
C TYR A 92 -20.57 -10.08 -8.76
N ASN A 93 -19.64 -9.22 -9.21
CA ASN A 93 -19.96 -7.95 -9.86
C ASN A 93 -19.55 -7.92 -11.34
N ARG A 94 -19.27 -9.07 -11.97
CA ARG A 94 -18.78 -9.16 -13.36
C ARG A 94 -19.68 -8.48 -14.40
N HIS A 95 -20.98 -8.39 -14.10
CA HIS A 95 -21.98 -7.72 -14.96
C HIS A 95 -21.99 -6.19 -14.80
N LYS A 96 -21.22 -5.63 -13.86
CA LYS A 96 -21.11 -4.18 -13.66
C LYS A 96 -20.08 -3.61 -14.63
N GLN A 97 -20.57 -3.17 -15.77
CA GLN A 97 -19.76 -2.54 -16.82
C GLN A 97 -19.70 -1.02 -16.67
N LEU A 98 -18.62 -0.43 -17.20
CA LEU A 98 -18.53 1.01 -17.40
C LEU A 98 -19.49 1.44 -18.52
N GLY A 99 -19.95 2.68 -18.47
CA GLY A 99 -20.65 3.26 -19.60
C GLY A 99 -19.73 3.39 -20.82
N ASN A 100 -20.29 3.27 -22.01
CA ASN A 100 -19.56 3.46 -23.25
C ASN A 100 -19.65 4.91 -23.71
N ARG A 101 -18.53 5.64 -23.68
CA ARG A 101 -18.48 7.04 -24.11
C ARG A 101 -18.76 7.20 -25.61
N LYS A 102 -18.33 6.24 -26.45
CA LYS A 102 -18.54 6.28 -27.91
C LYS A 102 -20.03 6.16 -28.26
N GLU A 103 -20.76 5.37 -27.48
CA GLU A 103 -22.21 5.17 -27.64
C GLU A 103 -23.05 6.12 -26.77
N ALA A 104 -22.43 7.15 -26.16
CA ALA A 104 -23.08 8.07 -25.22
C ALA A 104 -23.78 7.41 -24.02
N ILE A 105 -23.43 6.16 -23.69
CA ILE A 105 -23.99 5.42 -22.56
C ILE A 105 -23.32 5.88 -21.27
N LYS A 106 -24.11 6.48 -20.37
CA LYS A 106 -23.63 6.93 -19.06
C LYS A 106 -23.35 5.74 -18.13
N THR A 107 -22.29 5.85 -17.33
CA THR A 107 -22.00 4.86 -16.29
C THR A 107 -23.07 4.93 -15.20
N SER A 108 -23.73 3.81 -14.91
CA SER A 108 -24.73 3.73 -13.84
C SER A 108 -24.14 4.03 -12.45
N ASN A 109 -24.98 4.54 -11.53
CA ASN A 109 -24.54 4.80 -10.16
C ASN A 109 -24.06 3.53 -9.44
N ASN A 110 -24.66 2.39 -9.76
CA ASN A 110 -24.25 1.09 -9.24
C ASN A 110 -22.85 0.68 -9.74
N ALA A 111 -22.54 0.91 -11.02
CA ALA A 111 -21.20 0.66 -11.57
C ALA A 111 -20.15 1.59 -10.94
N LYS A 112 -20.46 2.89 -10.76
CA LYS A 112 -19.59 3.83 -10.04
C LYS A 112 -19.31 3.36 -8.60
N LYS A 113 -20.34 2.92 -7.88
CA LYS A 113 -20.23 2.38 -6.51
C LYS A 113 -19.37 1.11 -6.47
N TYR A 114 -19.53 0.22 -7.44
CA TYR A 114 -18.70 -0.97 -7.60
C TYR A 114 -17.23 -0.62 -7.80
N LEU A 115 -16.90 0.25 -8.75
CA LEU A 115 -15.52 0.66 -9.05
C LEU A 115 -14.83 1.32 -7.87
N LYS A 116 -15.54 2.16 -7.12
CA LYS A 116 -15.01 2.78 -5.89
C LYS A 116 -14.64 1.72 -4.84
N LYS A 117 -15.45 0.67 -4.69
CA LYS A 117 -15.16 -0.46 -3.78
C LYS A 117 -14.03 -1.34 -4.33
N LEU A 118 -13.99 -1.58 -5.64
CA LEU A 118 -12.94 -2.35 -6.30
C LEU A 118 -11.57 -1.70 -6.09
N ALA A 119 -11.46 -0.39 -6.32
CA ALA A 119 -10.22 0.36 -6.09
C ALA A 119 -9.72 0.23 -4.64
N LYS A 120 -10.62 0.28 -3.64
CA LYS A 120 -10.26 0.08 -2.24
C LYS A 120 -9.73 -1.33 -1.95
N LYS A 121 -10.27 -2.36 -2.61
CA LYS A 121 -9.82 -3.74 -2.46
C LYS A 121 -8.44 -3.95 -3.10
N HIS A 122 -8.20 -3.39 -4.28
CA HIS A 122 -6.85 -3.38 -4.88
C HIS A 122 -5.84 -2.68 -3.98
N ALA A 123 -6.18 -1.51 -3.44
CA ALA A 123 -5.31 -0.80 -2.49
C ALA A 123 -4.99 -1.65 -1.25
N LYS A 124 -5.97 -2.39 -0.71
CA LYS A 124 -5.71 -3.29 0.42
C LYS A 124 -4.76 -4.44 0.06
N VAL A 125 -4.90 -5.03 -1.13
CA VAL A 125 -4.00 -6.09 -1.60
C VAL A 125 -2.59 -5.55 -1.81
N ALA A 126 -2.45 -4.35 -2.39
CA ALA A 126 -1.16 -3.70 -2.59
C ALA A 126 -0.46 -3.41 -1.25
N ASN A 127 -1.18 -2.83 -0.28
CA ASN A 127 -0.62 -2.56 1.04
C ASN A 127 -0.17 -3.84 1.74
N VAL A 128 -0.97 -4.91 1.70
CA VAL A 128 -0.61 -6.19 2.32
C VAL A 128 0.59 -6.89 1.65
N ARG A 129 0.97 -6.49 0.43
CA ARG A 129 2.21 -6.98 -0.21
C ARG A 129 3.44 -6.15 0.15
N ALA A 130 3.23 -4.91 0.59
CA ALA A 130 4.28 -3.98 0.97
C ALA A 130 4.58 -4.02 2.47
N ASP A 131 3.60 -4.44 3.28
CA ASP A 131 3.75 -4.86 4.68
C ASP A 131 4.56 -6.16 4.75
#